data_AF-A0A936D9T9-F1
#
_entry.id   AF-A0A936D9T9-F1
#
_cell.length_a   1.000
_cell.length_b   1.000
_cell.length_c   1.000
_cell.angle_alpha   90.00
_cell.angle_beta   90.00
_cell.angle_gamma   90.00
#
_symmetry.space_group_name_H-M   'P 1'
#
loop_
_entity.id
_entity.type
_entity.pdbx_description
1 polymer ?
#
loop_
_entity_poly.entity_id
_entity_poly.type
_entity_poly.pdbx_seq_one_letter_code
_entity_poly.pdbx_strand_id
1 'polypeptide(L)'
;MSVRLVTIAAGSDLVAAARDLGKAGRSWFRASGNLSAVEVRRSGHEALTLDGDALLVSLEGPCEGPLVGLVSHADALGTRLVAGEVIAALTSTTTIVCVLTEEAEALALVPEPSLAPRVPSHHSEPALPPSSPSSAPVIAELTRDVPPARGSAPSLGAAIPPRPARARVDEVDAVFPDAGDRVEHFAFGACEVVQSDGDRLHVRLGKDGRIKELALAMLKVSELPDDGAPGRRFKLERRT
;
A
#
# COMPACT_ATOMS: atom_id res chain seq x y z
N MET A 1 14.85 -6.55 -1.88
CA MET A 1 13.92 -5.51 -2.42
C MET A 1 13.18 -4.84 -1.27
N SER A 2 13.40 -3.55 -1.07
CA SER A 2 12.83 -2.79 0.06
C SER A 2 11.78 -1.80 -0.42
N VAL A 3 10.73 -1.59 0.37
CA VAL A 3 9.70 -0.58 0.12
C VAL A 3 9.83 0.51 1.17
N ARG A 4 9.90 1.76 0.74
CA ARG A 4 9.91 2.94 1.62
C ARG A 4 8.69 3.78 1.32
N LEU A 5 7.90 4.06 2.35
CA LEU A 5 6.82 5.04 2.27
C LEU A 5 7.38 6.40 2.64
N VAL A 6 7.23 7.38 1.75
CA VAL A 6 7.71 8.75 1.96
C VAL A 6 6.53 9.69 1.79
N THR A 7 6.55 10.75 2.57
CA THR A 7 5.56 11.81 2.51
C THR A 7 6.22 13.07 1.96
N ILE A 8 5.64 13.63 0.90
CA ILE A 8 6.12 14.88 0.29
C ILE A 8 5.23 16.02 0.76
N ALA A 9 5.86 17.08 1.27
CA ALA A 9 5.17 18.26 1.77
C ALA A 9 4.53 19.07 0.65
N ALA A 10 3.39 19.70 0.93
CA ALA A 10 2.71 20.60 -0.01
C ALA A 10 3.66 21.71 -0.50
N GLY A 11 3.49 22.10 -1.76
CA GLY A 11 4.33 23.07 -2.46
C GLY A 11 5.64 22.50 -2.99
N SER A 12 5.97 21.23 -2.69
CA SER A 12 7.19 20.59 -3.20
C SER A 12 6.99 20.07 -4.63
N ASP A 13 8.06 20.12 -5.43
CA ASP A 13 8.13 19.46 -6.73
C ASP A 13 8.35 17.95 -6.56
N LEU A 14 7.37 17.18 -7.01
CA LEU A 14 7.33 15.72 -6.94
C LEU A 14 8.44 15.08 -7.80
N VAL A 15 8.77 15.65 -8.95
CA VAL A 15 9.81 15.12 -9.84
C VAL A 15 11.18 15.35 -9.21
N ALA A 16 11.43 16.54 -8.67
CA ALA A 16 12.67 16.81 -7.94
C ALA A 16 12.82 15.89 -6.71
N ALA A 17 11.74 15.69 -5.95
CA ALA A 17 11.75 14.79 -4.79
C ALA A 17 12.04 13.33 -5.20
N ALA A 18 11.48 12.84 -6.31
CA ALA A 18 11.81 11.51 -6.83
C ALA A 18 13.31 11.37 -7.15
N ARG A 19 13.89 12.40 -7.79
CA ARG A 19 15.32 12.43 -8.13
C ARG A 19 16.20 12.40 -6.91
N ASP A 20 15.85 13.17 -5.88
CA ASP A 20 16.58 13.21 -4.62
C ASP A 20 16.53 11.88 -3.88
N LEU A 21 15.37 11.20 -3.88
CA LEU A 21 15.21 9.86 -3.31
C LEU A 21 16.01 8.81 -4.09
N GLY A 22 16.11 8.95 -5.43
CA GLY A 22 16.89 8.08 -6.31
C GLY A 22 18.41 8.21 -6.19
N LYS A 23 18.93 9.24 -5.52
CA LYS A 23 20.39 9.39 -5.29
C LYS A 23 21.00 8.22 -4.51
N ALA A 24 20.18 7.46 -3.78
CA ALA A 24 20.61 6.31 -2.98
C ALA A 24 20.82 5.02 -3.80
N GLY A 25 20.56 5.02 -5.11
CA GLY A 25 20.72 3.87 -6.00
C GLY A 25 19.50 3.64 -6.90
N ARG A 26 19.54 2.54 -7.68
CA ARG A 26 18.44 2.19 -8.60
C ARG A 26 17.15 1.96 -7.83
N SER A 27 16.18 2.84 -8.08
CA SER A 27 14.95 2.93 -7.32
C SER A 27 13.80 3.23 -8.25
N TRP A 28 12.68 2.55 -8.04
CA TRP A 28 11.42 2.80 -8.72
C TRP A 28 10.51 3.66 -7.84
N PHE A 29 9.89 4.65 -8.47
CA PHE A 29 9.03 5.64 -7.86
C PHE A 29 7.58 5.36 -8.23
N ARG A 30 6.69 5.35 -7.24
CA ARG A 30 5.24 5.38 -7.44
C ARG A 30 4.61 6.45 -6.55
N ALA A 31 3.74 7.28 -7.11
CA ALA A 31 3.01 8.29 -6.36
C ALA A 31 1.57 8.48 -6.86
N SER A 32 0.71 8.96 -5.97
CA SER A 32 -0.65 9.40 -6.26
C SER A 32 -1.04 10.48 -5.25
N GLY A 33 -1.80 11.49 -5.65
CA GLY A 33 -2.13 12.59 -4.75
C GLY A 33 -2.71 13.79 -5.48
N ASN A 34 -2.84 14.92 -4.76
CA ASN A 34 -3.34 16.15 -5.35
C ASN A 34 -2.18 17.08 -5.70
N LEU A 35 -2.28 17.71 -6.87
CA LEU A 35 -1.32 18.64 -7.43
C LEU A 35 -1.98 20.01 -7.59
N SER A 36 -1.20 21.07 -7.41
CA SER A 36 -1.62 22.47 -7.66
C SER A 36 -1.17 22.97 -9.03
N ALA A 37 -0.20 22.30 -9.63
CA ALA A 37 0.26 22.54 -11.00
C ALA A 37 1.02 21.30 -11.49
N VAL A 38 0.90 20.97 -12.77
CA VAL A 38 1.66 19.87 -13.37
C VAL A 38 1.95 20.12 -14.84
N GLU A 39 3.16 19.76 -15.27
CA GLU A 39 3.58 19.79 -16.66
C GLU A 39 3.73 18.36 -17.18
N VAL A 40 2.95 18.04 -18.22
CA VAL A 40 2.94 16.72 -18.85
C VAL A 40 3.32 16.83 -20.32
N ARG A 41 4.33 16.08 -20.73
CA ARG A 41 4.73 15.94 -22.14
C ARG A 41 4.17 14.66 -22.73
N ARG A 42 3.45 14.79 -23.85
CA ARG A 42 2.99 13.67 -24.66
C ARG A 42 4.02 13.39 -25.74
N SER A 43 4.23 12.13 -26.09
CA SER A 43 5.21 11.75 -27.12
C SER A 43 4.93 12.49 -28.44
N GLY A 44 5.92 13.20 -28.97
CA GLY A 44 5.79 13.97 -30.21
C GLY A 44 5.00 15.28 -30.08
N HIS A 45 4.64 15.70 -28.87
CA HIS A 45 3.95 16.96 -28.59
C HIS A 45 4.75 17.83 -27.62
N GLU A 46 4.46 19.13 -27.62
CA GLU A 46 4.98 20.06 -26.63
C GLU A 46 4.44 19.73 -25.23
N ALA A 47 5.14 20.22 -24.20
CA ALA A 47 4.70 20.09 -22.83
C ALA A 47 3.39 20.86 -22.63
N LEU A 48 2.43 20.19 -21.98
CA LEU A 48 1.15 20.77 -21.59
C LEU A 48 1.19 21.10 -20.10
N THR A 49 1.09 22.37 -19.77
CA THR A 49 0.91 22.84 -18.40
C THR A 49 -0.57 22.76 -18.02
N LEU A 50 -0.84 22.13 -16.87
CA LEU A 50 -2.15 22.04 -16.26
C LEU A 50 -2.09 22.82 -14.94
N ASP A 51 -2.63 24.04 -14.96
CA ASP A 51 -2.71 24.90 -13.78
C ASP A 51 -3.95 24.58 -12.94
N GLY A 52 -3.82 24.76 -11.63
CA GLY A 52 -4.89 24.58 -10.66
C GLY A 52 -4.98 23.16 -10.10
N ASP A 53 -6.09 22.87 -9.41
CA ASP A 53 -6.27 21.60 -8.72
C ASP A 53 -6.37 20.44 -9.72
N ALA A 54 -5.40 19.53 -9.62
CA ALA A 54 -5.35 18.30 -10.39
C ALA A 54 -5.18 17.09 -9.48
N LEU A 55 -5.78 15.98 -9.86
CA LEU A 55 -5.60 14.70 -9.19
C LEU A 55 -4.59 13.86 -9.98
N LEU A 56 -3.45 13.57 -9.37
CA LEU A 56 -2.51 12.57 -9.85
C LEU A 56 -3.06 11.17 -9.54
N VAL A 57 -3.60 10.52 -10.57
CA VAL A 57 -4.21 9.18 -10.46
C VAL A 57 -3.11 8.13 -10.27
N SER A 58 -2.04 8.23 -11.03
CA SER A 58 -0.82 7.43 -10.85
C SER A 58 0.36 8.15 -11.46
N LEU A 59 1.54 8.00 -10.86
CA LEU A 59 2.84 8.37 -11.39
C LEU A 59 3.79 7.23 -11.12
N GLU A 60 4.45 6.72 -12.15
CA GLU A 60 5.34 5.58 -12.05
C GLU A 60 6.56 5.75 -12.93
N GLY A 61 7.70 5.26 -12.46
CA GLY A 61 8.91 5.17 -13.25
C GLY A 61 10.17 5.06 -12.40
N PRO A 62 11.33 4.90 -13.04
CA PRO A 62 12.60 5.04 -12.35
C PRO A 62 12.74 6.43 -11.70
N CYS A 63 13.39 6.52 -10.55
CA CYS A 63 13.65 7.81 -9.89
C CYS A 63 14.53 8.73 -10.76
N GLU A 64 15.39 8.14 -11.59
CA GLU A 64 16.18 8.80 -12.64
C GLU A 64 15.38 9.12 -13.92
N GLY A 65 14.08 8.82 -13.92
CA GLY A 65 13.12 9.08 -14.98
C GLY A 65 13.40 8.36 -16.32
N PRO A 66 12.47 8.52 -17.28
CA PRO A 66 11.28 9.36 -17.22
C PRO A 66 10.21 8.84 -16.24
N LEU A 67 9.46 9.76 -15.62
CA LEU A 67 8.30 9.41 -14.79
C LEU A 67 7.04 9.58 -15.65
N VAL A 68 6.23 8.54 -15.75
CA VAL A 68 5.01 8.54 -16.56
C VAL A 68 3.80 8.59 -15.64
N GLY A 69 2.92 9.56 -15.88
CA GLY A 69 1.77 9.80 -15.03
C GLY A 69 0.45 9.85 -15.80
N LEU A 70 -0.63 9.60 -15.05
CA LEU A 70 -2.01 9.86 -15.42
C LEU A 70 -2.59 10.90 -14.47
N VAL A 71 -3.01 12.02 -15.03
CA VAL A 71 -3.54 13.17 -14.30
C VAL A 71 -4.99 13.40 -14.70
N SER A 72 -5.86 13.55 -13.70
CA SER A 72 -7.23 14.05 -13.87
C SER A 72 -7.24 15.54 -13.57
N HIS A 73 -7.63 16.35 -14.54
CA HIS A 73 -7.70 17.81 -14.43
C HIS A 73 -9.11 18.26 -14.78
N ALA A 74 -9.68 19.16 -13.99
CA ALA A 74 -11.00 19.74 -14.27
C ALA A 74 -10.81 21.13 -14.88
N ASP A 75 -11.47 21.38 -16.01
CA ASP A 75 -11.54 22.67 -16.66
C ASP A 75 -13.00 23.09 -16.93
N ALA A 76 -13.19 24.19 -17.66
CA ALA A 76 -14.53 24.71 -17.98
C ALA A 76 -15.40 23.74 -18.82
N LEU A 77 -14.79 22.77 -19.50
CA LEU A 77 -15.47 21.77 -20.32
C LEU A 77 -15.72 20.46 -19.54
N GLY A 78 -15.20 20.34 -18.32
CA GLY A 78 -15.39 19.21 -17.43
C GLY A 78 -14.07 18.56 -17.02
N THR A 79 -14.14 17.31 -16.60
CA THR A 79 -12.96 16.55 -16.17
C THR A 79 -12.32 15.84 -17.36
N ARG A 80 -11.03 16.09 -17.57
CA ARG A 80 -10.21 15.43 -18.59
C ARG A 80 -9.08 14.62 -17.96
N LEU A 81 -8.72 13.53 -18.62
CA LEU A 81 -7.56 12.72 -18.28
C LEU A 81 -6.40 13.02 -19.22
N VAL A 82 -5.22 13.21 -18.66
CA VAL A 82 -3.97 13.49 -19.37
C VAL A 82 -2.93 12.47 -18.95
N ALA A 83 -2.43 11.69 -19.91
CA ALA A 83 -1.32 10.77 -19.70
C ALA A 83 -0.07 11.27 -20.41
N GLY A 84 1.11 11.03 -19.83
CA GLY A 84 2.39 11.37 -20.45
C GLY A 84 3.56 11.38 -19.47
N GLU A 85 4.71 11.85 -19.94
CA GLU A 85 5.86 12.12 -19.09
C GLU A 85 5.57 13.32 -18.19
N VAL A 86 5.66 13.15 -16.87
CA VAL A 86 5.54 14.26 -15.92
C VAL A 86 6.92 14.90 -15.76
N ILE A 87 7.04 16.15 -16.19
CA ILE A 87 8.30 16.90 -16.17
C ILE A 87 8.46 17.64 -14.85
N ALA A 88 7.37 18.20 -14.34
CA ALA A 88 7.29 18.91 -13.08
C ALA A 88 5.88 18.74 -12.49
N ALA A 89 5.78 18.64 -11.17
CA ALA A 89 4.49 18.49 -10.50
C ALA A 89 4.56 19.08 -9.09
N LEU A 90 3.81 20.16 -8.84
CA LEU A 90 3.70 20.78 -7.52
C LEU A 90 2.58 20.12 -6.73
N THR A 91 2.91 19.61 -5.55
CA THR A 91 1.94 18.99 -4.65
C THR A 91 1.04 20.04 -3.99
N SER A 92 -0.28 19.88 -4.04
CA SER A 92 -1.22 20.80 -3.34
C SER A 92 -1.43 20.39 -1.88
N THR A 93 -1.31 19.08 -1.61
CA THR A 93 -1.43 18.49 -0.28
C THR A 93 -0.29 17.51 -0.04
N THR A 94 -0.16 17.10 1.21
CA THR A 94 0.74 16.04 1.62
C THR A 94 0.51 14.77 0.79
N THR A 95 1.47 14.44 -0.08
CA THR A 95 1.35 13.34 -1.06
C THR A 95 2.13 12.13 -0.56
N ILE A 96 1.49 10.95 -0.60
CA ILE A 96 2.10 9.68 -0.22
C ILE A 96 2.79 9.07 -1.43
N VAL A 97 4.05 8.70 -1.23
CA VAL A 97 4.93 8.15 -2.24
C VAL A 97 5.45 6.80 -1.77
N CYS A 98 5.42 5.81 -2.66
CA CYS A 98 6.08 4.54 -2.48
C CYS A 98 7.35 4.50 -3.31
N VAL A 99 8.49 4.31 -2.68
CA VAL A 99 9.76 4.05 -3.35
C VAL A 99 10.11 2.58 -3.19
N LEU A 100 10.33 1.90 -4.31
CA LEU A 100 10.75 0.51 -4.37
C LEU A 100 12.23 0.51 -4.76
N THR A 101 13.11 0.15 -3.83
CA THR A 101 14.54 0.08 -4.11
C THR A 101 14.90 -1.37 -4.42
N GLU A 102 15.60 -1.60 -5.52
CA GLU A 102 16.41 -2.81 -5.61
C GLU A 102 17.58 -2.64 -4.64
N GLU A 103 17.90 -3.67 -3.87
CA GLU A 103 19.13 -3.63 -3.09
C GLU A 103 20.25 -3.57 -4.11
N ALA A 104 20.89 -2.41 -4.20
CA ALA A 104 22.11 -2.27 -4.94
C ALA A 104 23.16 -3.13 -4.23
N GLU A 105 23.25 -4.40 -4.59
CA GLU A 105 24.53 -5.07 -4.53
C GLU A 105 25.45 -4.20 -5.37
N ALA A 106 26.42 -3.59 -4.69
CA ALA A 106 27.48 -2.85 -5.31
C ALA A 106 28.15 -3.77 -6.33
N LEU A 107 27.74 -3.65 -7.60
CA LEU A 107 28.54 -4.06 -8.73
C LEU A 107 29.77 -3.17 -8.68
N ALA A 108 30.75 -3.64 -7.91
CA ALA A 108 32.14 -3.34 -8.12
C ALA A 108 32.37 -3.35 -9.64
N LEU A 109 32.91 -2.23 -10.13
CA LEU A 109 33.45 -2.08 -11.46
C LEU A 109 34.08 -3.41 -11.91
N VAL A 110 33.40 -4.12 -12.80
CA VAL A 110 34.08 -5.08 -13.68
C VAL A 110 34.58 -4.22 -14.84
N PRO A 111 35.88 -3.90 -14.93
CA PRO A 111 36.39 -3.23 -16.13
C PRO A 111 36.13 -4.15 -17.32
N GLU A 112 35.70 -3.57 -18.45
CA GLU A 112 35.51 -4.28 -19.72
C GLU A 112 36.69 -5.22 -20.01
N PRO A 113 36.46 -6.51 -20.30
CA PRO A 113 37.52 -7.34 -20.82
C PRO A 113 37.78 -6.94 -22.27
N SER A 114 38.88 -6.22 -22.49
CA SER A 114 39.51 -6.04 -23.79
C SER A 114 39.77 -7.40 -24.43
N LEU A 115 39.12 -7.63 -25.58
CA LEU A 115 39.35 -8.79 -26.44
C LEU A 115 40.75 -8.71 -27.06
N ALA A 116 41.73 -9.36 -26.42
CA ALA A 116 42.98 -9.75 -27.04
C ALA A 116 43.29 -11.23 -26.70
N PRO A 117 43.59 -12.08 -27.70
CA PRO A 117 43.79 -13.51 -27.47
C PRO A 117 45.23 -13.77 -27.00
N ARG A 118 45.40 -14.36 -25.82
CA ARG A 118 46.64 -15.07 -25.45
C ARG A 118 46.30 -16.35 -24.70
N VAL A 119 46.83 -17.46 -25.22
CA VAL A 119 46.73 -18.84 -24.73
C VAL A 119 48.07 -19.19 -24.01
N PRO A 120 48.22 -20.37 -23.38
CA PRO A 120 48.18 -20.67 -21.94
C PRO A 120 49.61 -20.79 -21.32
N SER A 121 49.86 -20.99 -20.02
CA SER A 121 49.70 -22.27 -19.32
C SER A 121 50.24 -22.28 -17.86
N HIS A 122 49.69 -23.23 -17.08
CA HIS A 122 50.28 -24.06 -15.99
C HIS A 122 50.06 -23.76 -14.48
N HIS A 123 49.41 -24.76 -13.85
CA HIS A 123 49.55 -25.38 -12.50
C HIS A 123 49.11 -24.61 -11.24
N SER A 124 48.04 -25.07 -10.54
CA SER A 124 47.98 -26.08 -9.43
C SER A 124 48.59 -25.52 -8.13
N GLU A 125 48.05 -25.56 -6.89
CA GLU A 125 47.06 -26.36 -6.13
C GLU A 125 46.79 -25.62 -4.76
N PRO A 126 46.18 -26.17 -3.67
CA PRO A 126 45.26 -25.45 -2.77
C PRO A 126 45.78 -25.25 -1.32
N ALA A 127 45.12 -24.39 -0.50
CA ALA A 127 45.00 -24.59 0.97
C ALA A 127 44.21 -23.47 1.70
N LEU A 128 43.09 -23.90 2.31
CA LEU A 128 42.54 -23.66 3.66
C LEU A 128 42.21 -22.24 4.23
N PRO A 129 41.10 -22.12 5.02
CA PRO A 129 40.65 -20.91 5.76
C PRO A 129 41.20 -20.90 7.22
N PRO A 130 41.23 -19.75 7.94
CA PRO A 130 40.10 -19.30 8.80
C PRO A 130 40.04 -17.74 8.94
N SER A 131 39.01 -17.03 9.44
CA SER A 131 38.49 -17.04 10.81
C SER A 131 37.31 -16.05 10.93
N SER A 132 36.26 -16.44 11.64
CA SER A 132 35.26 -15.53 12.23
C SER A 132 35.81 -14.86 13.51
N PRO A 133 35.29 -13.69 13.90
CA PRO A 133 34.40 -13.64 15.07
C PRO A 133 33.16 -12.76 14.81
N SER A 134 31.95 -13.26 15.09
CA SER A 134 31.25 -13.10 16.38
C SER A 134 31.01 -11.64 16.79
N SER A 135 29.78 -11.16 16.58
CA SER A 135 29.09 -10.25 17.49
C SER A 135 27.58 -10.39 17.29
N ALA A 136 26.92 -10.88 18.33
CA ALA A 136 25.48 -11.03 18.47
C ALA A 136 24.82 -9.68 18.89
N PRO A 137 23.48 -9.59 18.94
CA PRO A 137 22.74 -8.33 18.89
C PRO A 137 22.63 -7.64 20.25
N VAL A 138 22.68 -6.32 20.26
CA VAL A 138 22.26 -5.52 21.42
C VAL A 138 20.77 -5.24 21.28
N ILE A 139 19.98 -5.95 22.07
CA ILE A 139 18.58 -5.64 22.37
C ILE A 139 18.58 -4.40 23.26
N ALA A 140 17.93 -3.33 22.80
CA ALA A 140 17.50 -2.24 23.67
C ALA A 140 15.97 -2.23 23.69
N GLU A 141 15.42 -2.88 24.72
CA GLU A 141 14.07 -2.61 25.21
C GLU A 141 13.99 -1.15 25.67
N LEU A 142 13.02 -0.40 25.18
CA LEU A 142 12.47 0.75 25.90
C LEU A 142 10.94 0.63 25.94
N THR A 143 10.50 -0.09 26.96
CA THR A 143 9.40 0.23 27.87
C THR A 143 8.32 1.19 27.35
N ARG A 144 7.13 0.61 27.08
CA ARG A 144 5.85 1.33 27.13
C ARG A 144 5.59 1.80 28.55
N ASP A 145 5.40 3.09 28.72
CA ASP A 145 4.84 3.67 29.93
C ASP A 145 3.33 3.35 30.00
N VAL A 146 2.93 2.70 31.09
CA VAL A 146 1.55 2.36 31.45
C VAL A 146 1.16 3.28 32.60
N PRO A 147 0.10 4.10 32.50
CA PRO A 147 -0.42 4.79 33.67
C PRO A 147 -1.16 3.80 34.59
N PRO A 148 -0.93 3.85 35.92
CA PRO A 148 -1.51 2.89 36.85
C PRO A 148 -2.99 3.19 37.13
N ALA A 149 -3.82 2.17 37.00
CA ALA A 149 -5.13 2.12 37.63
C ALA A 149 -4.98 1.73 39.10
N ARG A 150 -5.54 2.54 40.02
CA ARG A 150 -6.11 2.11 41.31
C ARG A 150 -6.85 3.25 41.98
N GLY A 151 -8.14 3.04 42.21
CA GLY A 151 -9.00 3.94 42.98
C GLY A 151 -10.39 3.33 43.13
N SER A 152 -10.51 2.32 43.99
CA SER A 152 -11.80 1.84 44.49
C SER A 152 -12.14 2.57 45.78
N ALA A 153 -13.30 3.23 45.82
CA ALA A 153 -14.11 3.38 47.03
C ALA A 153 -15.57 3.77 46.66
N PRO A 154 -16.59 3.37 47.45
CA PRO A 154 -18.00 3.43 47.09
C PRO A 154 -18.77 4.61 47.74
N SER A 155 -19.82 5.12 47.08
CA SER A 155 -20.89 5.88 47.76
C SER A 155 -22.14 6.08 46.88
N LEU A 156 -23.21 5.39 47.29
CA LEU A 156 -24.61 5.82 47.42
C LEU A 156 -25.19 6.87 46.44
N GLY A 157 -26.15 6.42 45.63
CA GLY A 157 -27.52 6.96 45.60
C GLY A 157 -27.77 8.30 44.90
N ALA A 158 -28.13 8.26 43.62
CA ALA A 158 -29.05 9.21 43.01
C ALA A 158 -29.75 8.57 41.78
N ALA A 159 -31.08 8.55 41.80
CA ALA A 159 -31.94 7.97 40.77
C ALA A 159 -31.91 8.80 39.48
N ILE A 160 -31.62 8.15 38.35
CA ILE A 160 -31.69 8.72 37.00
C ILE A 160 -32.85 8.03 36.25
N PRO A 161 -33.74 8.79 35.57
CA PRO A 161 -34.95 8.28 34.94
C PRO A 161 -34.66 7.29 33.78
N PRO A 162 -35.56 6.32 33.52
CA PRO A 162 -35.32 5.29 32.52
C PRO A 162 -35.22 5.91 31.12
N ARG A 163 -34.07 5.72 30.48
CA ARG A 163 -33.84 6.07 29.08
C ARG A 163 -34.76 5.18 28.20
N PRO A 164 -35.45 5.72 27.19
CA PRO A 164 -36.40 4.96 26.37
C PRO A 164 -35.72 3.77 25.69
N ALA A 165 -36.40 2.63 25.71
CA ALA A 165 -35.98 1.38 25.10
C ALA A 165 -35.58 1.62 23.63
N ARG A 166 -34.29 1.42 23.31
CA ARG A 166 -33.91 1.12 21.93
C ARG A 166 -34.47 -0.27 21.64
N ALA A 167 -35.39 -0.31 20.67
CA ALA A 167 -35.99 -1.52 20.18
C ALA A 167 -34.91 -2.59 19.93
N ARG A 168 -35.04 -3.72 20.62
CA ARG A 168 -34.50 -4.99 20.15
C ARG A 168 -35.11 -5.22 18.78
N VAL A 169 -34.32 -5.04 17.73
CA VAL A 169 -34.65 -5.57 16.41
C VAL A 169 -34.00 -6.94 16.38
N ASP A 170 -34.88 -7.93 16.54
CA ASP A 170 -34.72 -9.37 16.43
C ASP A 170 -33.31 -9.94 16.23
N GLU A 171 -32.83 -10.58 17.30
CA GLU A 171 -31.93 -11.73 17.29
C GLU A 171 -32.52 -12.82 16.37
N VAL A 172 -32.18 -12.75 15.09
CA VAL A 172 -32.03 -13.95 14.27
C VAL A 172 -30.53 -14.12 14.17
N ASP A 173 -29.98 -15.18 14.76
CA ASP A 173 -28.55 -15.55 14.73
C ASP A 173 -27.92 -15.17 13.39
N ALA A 174 -27.36 -13.97 13.31
CA ALA A 174 -26.70 -13.50 12.12
C ALA A 174 -25.36 -14.20 12.16
N VAL A 175 -25.28 -15.34 11.47
CA VAL A 175 -24.05 -16.08 11.34
C VAL A 175 -23.07 -15.20 10.56
N PHE A 176 -22.14 -14.58 11.27
CA PHE A 176 -21.13 -13.71 10.69
C PHE A 176 -19.93 -14.55 10.23
N PRO A 177 -19.33 -14.25 9.07
CA PRO A 177 -18.11 -14.90 8.63
C PRO A 177 -16.92 -14.49 9.52
N ASP A 178 -16.07 -15.48 9.86
CA ASP A 178 -14.83 -15.29 10.60
C ASP A 178 -13.61 -15.24 9.66
N ALA A 179 -12.46 -14.83 10.21
CA ALA A 179 -11.20 -14.86 9.45
C ALA A 179 -10.85 -16.29 9.03
N GLY A 180 -10.58 -16.49 7.74
CA GLY A 180 -10.33 -17.79 7.11
C GLY A 180 -11.54 -18.39 6.39
N ASP A 181 -12.74 -17.83 6.58
CA ASP A 181 -13.94 -18.26 5.85
C ASP A 181 -13.96 -17.75 4.42
N ARG A 182 -14.75 -18.43 3.57
CA ARG A 182 -14.90 -18.07 2.16
C ARG A 182 -16.25 -17.41 1.92
N VAL A 183 -16.24 -16.23 1.32
CA VAL A 183 -17.44 -15.47 0.99
C VAL A 183 -17.59 -15.32 -0.51
N GLU A 184 -18.78 -15.62 -1.03
CA GLU A 184 -19.15 -15.37 -2.42
C GLU A 184 -19.91 -14.06 -2.51
N HIS A 185 -19.25 -13.02 -3.01
CA HIS A 185 -19.84 -11.70 -3.16
C HIS A 185 -20.45 -11.53 -4.55
N PHE A 186 -21.68 -10.99 -4.64
CA PHE A 186 -22.41 -10.85 -5.90
C PHE A 186 -21.64 -10.13 -7.03
N ALA A 187 -20.75 -9.19 -6.69
CA ALA A 187 -19.95 -8.45 -7.67
C ALA A 187 -18.50 -8.94 -7.83
N PHE A 188 -17.94 -9.60 -6.81
CA PHE A 188 -16.51 -9.94 -6.77
C PHE A 188 -16.26 -11.44 -6.91
N GLY A 189 -17.31 -12.27 -6.81
CA GLY A 189 -17.23 -13.72 -6.80
C GLY A 189 -16.60 -14.25 -5.51
N ALA A 190 -15.88 -15.36 -5.62
CA ALA A 190 -15.25 -16.04 -4.48
C ALA A 190 -14.09 -15.21 -3.88
N CYS A 191 -14.24 -14.88 -2.60
CA CYS A 191 -13.27 -14.16 -1.80
C CYS A 191 -13.02 -14.91 -0.47
N GLU A 192 -11.91 -14.61 0.18
CA GLU A 192 -11.54 -15.16 1.49
C GLU A 192 -11.50 -14.05 2.53
N VAL A 193 -12.12 -14.27 3.68
CA VAL A 193 -12.17 -13.29 4.78
C VAL A 193 -10.80 -13.29 5.46
N VAL A 194 -10.13 -12.15 5.41
CA VAL A 194 -8.84 -11.93 6.09
C VAL A 194 -9.07 -11.45 7.51
N GLN A 195 -10.09 -10.62 7.71
CA GLN A 195 -10.44 -10.05 9.01
C GLN A 195 -11.94 -9.71 9.03
N SER A 196 -12.55 -9.90 10.20
CA SER A 196 -13.95 -9.58 10.48
C SER A 196 -14.03 -8.64 11.67
N ASP A 197 -14.58 -7.45 11.45
CA ASP A 197 -14.74 -6.40 12.48
C ASP A 197 -16.21 -6.31 12.96
N GLY A 198 -17.05 -7.30 12.64
CA GLY A 198 -18.47 -7.39 13.01
C GLY A 198 -19.41 -6.51 12.18
N ASP A 199 -18.97 -5.32 11.76
CA ASP A 199 -19.71 -4.43 10.84
C ASP A 199 -19.08 -4.36 9.43
N ARG A 200 -17.80 -4.75 9.33
CA ARG A 200 -17.02 -4.73 8.08
C ARG A 200 -16.26 -6.04 7.92
N LEU A 201 -16.13 -6.50 6.69
CA LEU A 201 -15.30 -7.64 6.31
C LEU A 201 -14.16 -7.18 5.40
N HIS A 202 -12.94 -7.51 5.78
CA HIS A 202 -11.78 -7.40 4.90
C HIS A 202 -11.62 -8.71 4.15
N VAL A 203 -11.81 -8.69 2.83
CA VAL A 203 -11.80 -9.89 1.99
C VAL A 203 -10.68 -9.83 0.95
N ARG A 204 -9.97 -10.93 0.79
CA ARG A 204 -8.98 -11.15 -0.27
C ARG A 204 -9.67 -11.74 -1.49
N LEU A 205 -9.53 -11.08 -2.63
CA LEU A 205 -10.09 -11.54 -3.89
C LEU A 205 -9.26 -12.72 -4.43
N GLY A 206 -9.89 -13.85 -4.74
CA GLY A 206 -9.18 -15.07 -5.16
C GLY A 206 -8.42 -14.95 -6.47
N LYS A 207 -8.82 -14.04 -7.37
CA LYS A 207 -8.18 -13.84 -8.68
C LYS A 207 -6.97 -12.90 -8.65
N ASP A 208 -7.04 -11.86 -7.81
CA ASP A 208 -6.08 -10.74 -7.83
C ASP A 208 -5.27 -10.60 -6.54
N GLY A 209 -5.60 -11.35 -5.48
CA GLY A 209 -4.98 -11.25 -4.16
C GLY A 209 -5.18 -9.91 -3.44
N ARG A 210 -5.88 -8.95 -4.06
CA ARG A 210 -6.18 -7.63 -3.48
C ARG A 210 -7.13 -7.80 -2.30
N ILE A 211 -6.90 -6.99 -1.26
CA ILE A 211 -7.81 -6.91 -0.11
C ILE A 211 -8.80 -5.77 -0.35
N LYS A 212 -10.10 -6.05 -0.16
CA LYS A 212 -11.18 -5.07 -0.20
C LYS A 212 -11.98 -5.12 1.09
N GLU A 213 -12.51 -3.98 1.46
CA GLU A 213 -13.41 -3.85 2.60
C GLU A 213 -14.86 -3.88 2.14
N LEU A 214 -15.71 -4.65 2.82
CA LEU A 214 -17.14 -4.79 2.57
C LEU A 214 -17.93 -4.39 3.82
N ALA A 215 -18.83 -3.43 3.68
CA ALA A 215 -19.74 -3.05 4.76
C ALA A 215 -20.93 -4.01 4.84
N LEU A 216 -21.12 -4.65 6.00
CA LEU A 216 -22.19 -5.63 6.22
C LEU A 216 -23.58 -4.99 6.35
N ALA A 217 -23.65 -3.70 6.67
CA ALA A 217 -24.91 -2.97 6.84
C ALA A 217 -25.89 -3.09 5.65
N MET A 218 -25.36 -3.23 4.43
CA MET A 218 -26.15 -3.33 3.19
C MET A 218 -26.16 -4.74 2.57
N LEU A 219 -25.62 -5.73 3.27
CA LEU A 219 -25.45 -7.08 2.78
C LEU A 219 -26.27 -8.06 3.62
N LYS A 220 -26.87 -9.04 2.96
CA LYS A 220 -27.46 -10.21 3.58
C LYS A 220 -26.45 -11.35 3.51
N VAL A 221 -26.11 -11.91 4.66
CA VAL A 221 -25.21 -13.06 4.78
C VAL A 221 -26.05 -14.33 4.85
N SER A 222 -25.76 -15.31 4.00
CA SER A 222 -26.31 -16.67 4.10
C SER A 222 -25.19 -17.70 4.11
N GLU A 223 -25.28 -18.68 5.00
CA GLU A 223 -24.36 -19.81 5.02
C GLU A 223 -24.68 -20.76 3.86
N LEU A 224 -23.65 -21.19 3.15
CA LEU A 224 -23.71 -22.18 2.08
C LEU A 224 -23.18 -23.52 2.59
N PRO A 225 -23.72 -24.65 2.11
CA PRO A 225 -23.22 -25.96 2.48
C PRO A 225 -21.74 -26.11 2.09
N ASP A 226 -20.96 -26.71 2.99
CA ASP A 226 -19.54 -26.96 2.77
C ASP A 226 -19.31 -27.92 1.60
N ASP A 227 -18.36 -27.59 0.75
CA ASP A 227 -18.02 -28.31 -0.49
C ASP A 227 -16.68 -29.07 -0.35
N GLY A 228 -16.32 -29.47 0.87
CA GLY A 228 -15.09 -30.21 1.16
C GLY A 228 -13.78 -29.39 1.11
N ALA A 229 -13.86 -28.06 1.04
CA ALA A 229 -12.72 -27.16 1.20
C ALA A 229 -12.56 -26.71 2.66
N PRO A 230 -11.35 -26.35 3.12
CA PRO A 230 -11.17 -25.80 4.47
C PRO A 230 -11.84 -24.42 4.58
N GLY A 231 -12.64 -24.22 5.63
CA GLY A 231 -13.34 -22.97 5.95
C GLY A 231 -14.81 -22.97 5.53
N ARG A 232 -15.66 -22.28 6.31
CA ARG A 232 -17.10 -22.21 6.05
C ARG A 232 -17.37 -21.33 4.83
N ARG A 233 -18.44 -21.64 4.10
CA ARG A 233 -18.84 -20.86 2.93
C ARG A 233 -20.04 -19.98 3.25
N PHE A 234 -19.95 -18.73 2.82
CA PHE A 234 -21.02 -17.76 2.94
C PHE A 234 -21.29 -17.10 1.60
N LYS A 235 -22.52 -16.67 1.37
CA LYS A 235 -22.91 -15.85 0.24
C LYS A 235 -23.37 -14.48 0.73
N LEU A 236 -22.85 -13.45 0.07
CA LEU A 236 -23.15 -12.05 0.35
C LEU A 236 -24.04 -11.51 -0.77
N GLU A 237 -25.30 -11.29 -0.44
CA GLU A 237 -26.29 -10.73 -1.34
C GLU A 237 -26.60 -9.28 -0.97
N ARG A 238 -26.96 -8.44 -1.94
CA ARG A 238 -27.40 -7.08 -1.65
C ARG A 238 -28.72 -7.14 -0.89
N ARG A 239 -28.79 -6.44 0.24
CA ARG A 239 -30.05 -6.23 0.97
C ARG A 239 -30.90 -5.24 0.17
N THR A 240 -31.97 -5.73 -0.44
CA THR A 240 -32.98 -4.93 -1.14
C THR A 240 -34.01 -4.36 -0.18
#